data_AF-A0A1C4IVY6-F1
#
_entry.id   AF-A0A1C4IVY6-F1
#
_cell.length_a   1.000
_cell.length_b   1.000
_cell.length_c   1.000
_cell.angle_alpha   90.00
_cell.angle_beta   90.00
_cell.angle_gamma   90.00
#
_symmetry.space_group_name_H-M   'P 1'
#
loop_
_entity.id
_entity.type
_entity.pdbx_description
1 polymer ?
#
loop_
_entity_poly.entity_id
_entity_poly.type
_entity_poly.pdbx_seq_one_letter_code
_entity_poly.pdbx_strand_id
1 'polypeptide(L)'
;MDLRAVTFMDCSGLSVLCRARERLLRGGGSVRLVVNDSALLRLLRLTELSEVFDTLTELPETFPVVAVGRVQPYPRRSSPGEESAGGGEALLVGGRGNISRGQSRVPRR
;
A
#
# COMPACT_ATOMS: atom_id res chain seq x y z
N MET A 1 11.25 -6.91 -13.39
CA MET A 1 10.54 -8.20 -13.25
C MET A 1 10.08 -8.61 -14.63
N ASP A 2 10.32 -9.85 -15.03
CA ASP A 2 9.83 -10.37 -16.31
C ASP A 2 8.48 -11.03 -16.10
N LEU A 3 7.46 -10.58 -16.84
CA LEU A 3 6.10 -11.13 -16.82
C LEU A 3 5.71 -11.76 -18.17
N ARG A 4 6.63 -11.89 -19.14
CA ARG A 4 6.33 -12.46 -20.47
C ARG A 4 5.90 -13.94 -20.44
N ALA A 5 6.26 -14.66 -19.38
CA ALA A 5 5.81 -16.03 -19.12
C ALA A 5 4.50 -16.11 -18.30
N VAL A 6 3.96 -14.98 -17.86
CA VAL A 6 2.70 -14.91 -17.10
C VAL A 6 1.55 -14.81 -18.08
N THR A 7 0.65 -15.79 -18.07
CA THR A 7 -0.53 -15.84 -18.96
C THR A 7 -1.80 -15.26 -18.33
N PHE A 8 -1.80 -15.03 -17.01
CA PHE A 8 -2.93 -14.50 -16.26
C PHE A 8 -2.46 -13.76 -15.01
N MET A 9 -3.14 -12.68 -14.63
CA MET A 9 -2.87 -11.91 -13.42
C MET A 9 -4.18 -11.39 -12.82
N ASP A 10 -4.29 -11.50 -11.50
CA ASP A 10 -5.47 -11.14 -10.71
C ASP A 10 -5.17 -9.99 -9.73
N CYS A 11 -6.18 -9.58 -8.96
CA CYS A 11 -6.05 -8.54 -7.93
C CYS A 11 -5.00 -8.87 -6.86
N SER A 12 -4.75 -10.15 -6.55
CA SER A 12 -3.70 -10.54 -5.60
C SER A 12 -2.30 -10.36 -6.19
N GLY A 13 -2.09 -10.73 -7.46
CA GLY A 13 -0.87 -10.45 -8.22
C GLY A 13 -0.56 -8.95 -8.32
N LEU A 14 -1.56 -8.12 -8.65
CA LEU A 14 -1.41 -6.66 -8.66
C LEU A 14 -1.03 -6.12 -7.27
N SER A 15 -1.64 -6.64 -6.21
CA SER A 15 -1.30 -6.25 -4.83
C SER A 15 0.14 -6.61 -4.44
N VAL A 16 0.70 -7.69 -4.99
CA VAL A 16 2.11 -8.07 -4.81
C VAL A 16 3.03 -7.11 -5.58
N LEU A 17 2.69 -6.75 -6.83
CA LEU A 17 3.45 -5.77 -7.61
C LEU A 17 3.54 -4.42 -6.86
N CYS A 18 2.41 -3.87 -6.42
CA CYS A 18 2.38 -2.59 -5.70
C CYS A 18 3.27 -2.60 -4.44
N ARG A 19 3.20 -3.68 -3.64
CA ARG A 19 4.07 -3.86 -2.46
C ARG A 19 5.55 -3.96 -2.80
N ALA A 20 5.90 -4.64 -3.90
CA ALA A 20 7.28 -4.73 -4.37
C ALA A 20 7.83 -3.34 -4.76
N ARG A 21 7.01 -2.53 -5.45
CA ARG A 21 7.35 -1.14 -5.79
C ARG A 21 7.52 -0.26 -4.56
N GLU A 22 6.57 -0.28 -3.62
CA GLU A 22 6.68 0.48 -2.37
C GLU A 22 7.98 0.15 -1.62
N ARG A 23 8.34 -1.14 -1.55
CA ARG A 23 9.57 -1.58 -0.88
C ARG A 23 10.83 -1.05 -1.56
N LEU A 24 10.86 -1.03 -2.89
CA LEU A 24 11.99 -0.51 -3.65
C LEU A 24 12.08 1.02 -3.57
N LEU A 25 10.95 1.74 -3.65
CA LEU A 25 10.91 3.20 -3.45
C LEU A 25 11.44 3.62 -2.07
N ARG A 26 11.09 2.88 -1.01
CA ARG A 26 11.64 3.11 0.34
C ARG A 26 13.15 2.92 0.43
N GLY A 27 13.75 2.15 -0.49
CA GLY A 27 15.20 1.96 -0.64
C GLY A 27 15.84 2.82 -1.74
N GLY A 28 15.12 3.79 -2.33
CA GLY A 28 15.62 4.61 -3.44
C GLY A 28 15.73 3.89 -4.79
N GLY A 29 15.17 2.68 -4.92
CA GLY A 29 15.12 1.90 -6.15
C GLY A 29 13.79 2.01 -6.90
N SER A 30 13.77 1.54 -8.14
CA SER A 30 12.58 1.47 -8.99
C SER A 30 12.29 0.04 -9.45
N VAL A 31 11.06 -0.20 -9.94
CA VAL A 31 10.66 -1.46 -10.59
C VAL A 31 10.36 -1.17 -12.06
N ARG A 32 10.99 -1.94 -12.95
CA ARG A 32 10.53 -2.10 -14.34
C ARG A 32 9.83 -3.43 -14.52
N LEU A 33 8.76 -3.45 -15.31
CA LEU A 33 8.04 -4.67 -15.72
C LEU A 33 8.35 -4.96 -17.19
N VAL A 34 8.64 -6.21 -17.54
CA VAL A 34 8.73 -6.64 -18.94
C VAL A 34 7.45 -7.39 -19.29
N VAL A 35 6.66 -6.85 -20.21
CA VAL A 35 5.34 -7.35 -20.58
C VAL A 35 5.14 -7.19 -22.10
N ASN A 36 4.93 -8.29 -22.80
CA ASN A 36 4.59 -8.31 -24.22
C ASN A 36 3.15 -8.80 -24.49
N ASP A 37 2.46 -9.36 -23.50
CA ASP A 37 1.07 -9.79 -23.66
C ASP A 37 0.08 -8.61 -23.65
N SER A 38 -0.85 -8.63 -24.61
CA SER A 38 -1.82 -7.57 -24.82
C SER A 38 -2.90 -7.47 -23.75
N ALA A 39 -3.26 -8.59 -23.10
CA ALA A 39 -4.25 -8.64 -22.04
C ALA A 39 -3.67 -8.12 -20.72
N LEU A 40 -2.44 -8.51 -20.36
CA LEU A 40 -1.70 -7.94 -19.23
C LEU A 40 -1.45 -6.44 -19.42
N LEU A 41 -1.02 -6.00 -20.61
CA LEU A 41 -0.86 -4.57 -20.90
C LEU A 41 -2.19 -3.80 -20.78
N ARG A 42 -3.32 -4.42 -21.14
CA ARG A 42 -4.65 -3.83 -20.94
C ARG A 42 -5.04 -3.79 -19.45
N LEU A 43 -4.76 -4.84 -18.68
CA LEU A 43 -4.99 -4.89 -17.24
C LEU A 43 -4.22 -3.79 -16.50
N LEU A 44 -2.93 -3.61 -16.83
CA LEU A 44 -2.08 -2.56 -16.24
C LEU A 44 -2.59 -1.15 -16.57
N ARG A 45 -3.10 -0.90 -17.79
CA ARG A 45 -3.74 0.38 -18.14
C ARG A 45 -5.06 0.60 -17.40
N LEU A 46 -5.92 -0.41 -17.32
CA LEU A 46 -7.21 -0.32 -16.61
C LEU A 46 -7.08 -0.14 -15.10
N THR A 47 -5.90 -0.41 -14.54
CA THR A 47 -5.60 -0.25 -13.11
C THR A 47 -4.63 0.90 -12.84
N GLU A 48 -4.36 1.75 -13.83
CA GLU A 48 -3.41 2.88 -13.82
C GLU A 48 -1.95 2.47 -13.50
N LEU A 49 -1.68 1.18 -13.34
CA LEU A 49 -0.37 0.64 -13.03
C LEU A 49 0.64 0.84 -14.16
N SER A 50 0.19 1.06 -15.40
CA SER A 50 1.08 1.45 -16.52
C SER A 50 1.75 2.81 -16.36
N GLU A 51 1.19 3.72 -15.54
CA GLU A 51 1.82 5.01 -15.21
C GLU A 51 2.72 4.90 -13.96
N VAL A 52 2.36 3.97 -13.08
CA VAL A 52 3.05 3.69 -11.82
C VAL A 52 4.32 2.86 -12.04
N PHE A 53 4.35 1.98 -13.05
CA PHE A 53 5.45 1.10 -13.41
C PHE A 53 6.01 1.40 -14.81
N ASP A 54 7.32 1.58 -14.88
CA ASP A 54 8.07 1.62 -16.14
C ASP A 54 7.97 0.25 -16.84
N THR A 55 7.26 0.21 -17.97
CA THR A 55 6.87 -1.02 -18.66
C THR A 55 7.62 -1.14 -19.99
N LEU A 56 8.37 -2.23 -20.14
CA LEU A 56 9.16 -2.55 -21.32
C LEU A 56 8.53 -3.74 -22.06
N THR A 57 8.60 -3.76 -23.40
CA THR A 57 8.17 -4.91 -24.18
C THR A 57 9.17 -6.07 -24.12
N GLU A 58 10.46 -5.74 -23.98
CA GLU A 58 11.57 -6.69 -24.01
C GLU A 58 12.54 -6.46 -22.84
N LEU A 59 13.34 -7.47 -22.50
CA LEU A 59 14.42 -7.32 -21.52
C LEU A 59 15.55 -6.51 -22.18
N PRO A 60 16.09 -5.45 -21.53
CA PRO A 60 17.30 -4.81 -22.00
C PRO A 60 18.48 -5.78 -21.85
N GLU A 61 19.36 -5.84 -22.84
CA GLU A 61 20.53 -6.73 -22.84
C GLU A 61 21.52 -6.41 -21.70
N THR A 62 21.51 -5.18 -21.21
CA THR A 62 22.32 -4.73 -20.07
C THR A 62 21.47 -4.02 -19.02
N PHE A 63 21.76 -4.30 -17.76
CA PHE A 63 21.16 -3.63 -16.61
C PHE A 63 22.22 -2.77 -15.94
N PRO A 64 21.95 -1.47 -15.68
CA PRO A 64 22.89 -0.64 -14.94
C PRO A 64 23.08 -1.22 -13.53
N VAL A 65 24.32 -1.53 -13.16
CA VAL A 65 24.65 -1.99 -11.81
C VAL A 65 24.56 -0.80 -10.85
N VAL A 66 23.40 -0.63 -10.23
CA VAL A 66 23.20 0.35 -9.16
C VAL A 66 23.57 -0.30 -7.83
N ALA A 67 24.42 0.35 -7.04
CA ALA A 67 24.74 -0.07 -5.68
C ALA A 67 23.52 0.16 -4.77
N VAL A 68 22.61 -0.82 -4.71
CA VAL A 68 21.42 -0.75 -3.85
C VAL A 68 21.85 -0.86 -2.39
N GLY A 69 21.69 0.23 -1.62
CA GLY A 69 21.82 0.19 -0.17
C GLY A 69 20.91 -0.87 0.44
N ARG A 70 21.35 -1.54 1.54
CA ARG A 70 20.66 -2.71 2.13
C ARG A 70 19.15 -2.54 2.16
N VAL A 71 18.43 -3.27 1.29
CA VAL A 71 16.97 -3.25 1.26
C VAL A 71 16.45 -3.82 2.58
N GLN A 72 15.90 -2.96 3.44
CA GLN A 72 15.31 -3.37 4.72
C GLN A 72 14.33 -4.54 4.48
N PRO A 73 14.40 -5.63 5.28
CA PRO A 73 13.38 -6.66 5.28
C PRO A 73 11.99 -6.05 5.44
N TYR A 74 10.99 -6.55 4.70
CA TYR A 74 9.60 -6.12 4.91
C TYR A 74 9.23 -6.46 6.36
N PRO A 75 8.76 -5.49 7.18
CA PRO A 75 8.36 -5.79 8.54
C PRO A 75 7.26 -6.84 8.50
N ARG A 76 7.44 -7.94 9.23
CA ARG A 76 6.39 -8.96 9.39
C ARG A 76 5.14 -8.20 9.84
N ARG A 77 4.05 -8.30 9.06
CA ARG A 77 2.75 -7.76 9.48
C ARG A 77 2.53 -8.24 10.91
N SER A 78 2.36 -7.31 11.85
CA SER A 78 1.89 -7.67 13.20
C SER A 78 0.69 -8.57 13.01
N SER A 79 0.72 -9.76 13.61
CA SER A 79 -0.46 -10.62 13.57
C SER A 79 -1.65 -9.77 14.05
N PRO A 80 -2.81 -9.75 13.35
CA PRO A 80 -4.02 -9.29 14.00
C PRO A 80 -4.14 -10.11 15.28
N GLY A 81 -4.37 -9.42 16.41
CA GLY A 81 -4.08 -9.97 17.73
C GLY A 81 -4.72 -11.34 17.94
N GLU A 82 -4.05 -12.18 18.71
CA GLU A 82 -4.74 -13.24 19.42
C GLU A 82 -5.70 -12.55 20.39
N GLU A 83 -6.93 -12.33 19.93
CA GLU A 83 -8.02 -11.79 20.73
C GLU A 83 -8.42 -12.89 21.72
N SER A 84 -7.67 -12.98 22.82
CA SER A 84 -7.98 -13.87 23.94
C SER A 84 -9.35 -13.49 24.48
N ALA A 85 -10.35 -14.26 24.06
CA ALA A 85 -11.69 -14.17 24.59
C ALA A 85 -11.70 -14.44 26.11
N GLY A 86 -12.42 -13.61 26.86
CA GLY A 86 -13.01 -14.01 28.13
C GLY A 86 -12.63 -13.17 29.35
N GLY A 87 -13.59 -12.33 29.77
CA GLY A 87 -13.96 -12.26 31.18
C GLY A 87 -13.72 -10.94 31.92
N GLY A 88 -14.82 -10.33 32.37
CA GLY A 88 -14.85 -9.78 33.72
C GLY A 88 -15.24 -8.31 33.88
N GLU A 89 -16.52 -8.11 34.21
CA GLU A 89 -17.04 -7.13 35.18
C GLU A 89 -16.95 -5.62 34.89
N ALA A 90 -18.10 -4.97 35.08
CA ALA A 90 -18.24 -3.53 35.08
C ALA A 90 -18.06 -2.95 36.49
N LEU A 91 -17.45 -1.77 36.61
CA LEU A 91 -17.70 -0.92 37.78
C LEU A 91 -17.79 0.56 37.40
N LEU A 92 -18.90 1.16 37.82
CA LEU A 92 -19.23 2.57 37.67
C LEU A 92 -18.38 3.44 38.61
N VAL A 93 -17.77 4.51 38.10
CA VAL A 93 -17.39 5.67 38.91
C VAL A 93 -17.79 6.94 38.15
N GLY A 94 -18.63 7.76 38.79
CA GLY A 94 -19.07 9.05 38.26
C GLY A 94 -18.38 10.25 38.94
N GLY A 95 -18.54 11.44 38.36
CA GLY A 95 -18.09 12.73 38.91
C GLY A 95 -18.05 13.80 37.81
N ARG A 96 -19.12 14.61 37.63
CA ARG A 96 -19.36 15.92 38.27
C ARG A 96 -18.33 17.01 37.94
N GLY A 97 -18.76 18.07 37.22
CA GLY A 97 -17.98 19.32 37.11
C GLY A 97 -18.56 20.37 36.14
N ASN A 98 -18.54 21.65 36.54
CA ASN A 98 -18.91 22.86 35.78
C ASN A 98 -18.00 24.04 36.25
N ILE A 99 -17.92 25.25 35.71
CA ILE A 99 -18.80 26.23 35.00
C ILE A 99 -17.91 27.14 34.10
N SER A 100 -18.33 28.11 33.25
CA SER A 100 -19.63 28.74 32.93
C SER A 100 -19.66 29.46 31.56
N ARG A 101 -20.88 29.83 31.11
CA ARG A 101 -21.29 31.07 30.40
C ARG A 101 -20.28 31.88 29.56
N GLY A 102 -20.67 32.13 28.30
CA GLY A 102 -20.33 33.35 27.53
C GLY A 102 -21.42 33.67 26.51
N GLN A 103 -22.33 34.61 26.82
CA GLN A 103 -23.40 35.02 25.89
C GLN A 103 -22.90 36.10 24.91
N SER A 104 -23.34 36.07 23.65
CA SER A 104 -23.60 37.30 22.89
C SER A 104 -24.69 37.16 21.82
N ARG A 105 -25.92 37.37 22.29
CA ARG A 105 -27.05 38.11 21.68
C ARG A 105 -27.00 38.55 20.18
N VAL A 106 -27.94 37.97 19.40
CA VAL A 106 -28.90 38.58 18.40
C VAL A 106 -28.38 39.42 17.19
N PRO A 107 -29.22 39.75 16.17
CA PRO A 107 -30.56 39.23 15.81
C PRO A 107 -30.74 38.76 14.34
N ARG A 108 -31.93 38.17 14.13
CA ARG A 108 -32.66 37.94 12.86
C ARG A 108 -32.49 39.04 11.79
N ARG A 109 -32.43 38.59 10.53
CA ARG A 109 -33.40 39.04 9.50
C ARG A 109 -33.71 37.89 8.55
#